data_AF-A0A1A2ZBR4-F1
#
_entry.id   AF-A0A1A2ZBR4-F1
#
_cell.length_a   1.000
_cell.length_b   1.000
_cell.length_c   1.000
_cell.angle_alpha   90.00
_cell.angle_beta   90.00
_cell.angle_gamma   90.00
#
_symmetry.space_group_name_H-M   'P 1'
#
loop_
_entity.id
_entity.type
_entity.pdbx_description
1 polymer ?
#
loop_
_entity_poly.entity_id
_entity_poly.type
_entity_poly.pdbx_seq_one_letter_code
_entity_poly.pdbx_strand_id
1 'polypeptide(L)'
;MSSNARRERDPLRTGIFGVVLVVCVVLIAFGYAGLPFFPQGKMYDAYFTDAGGINPGNSVYVSGFKVGKVASVGLAGNSAKVTFSVDRHVVVGDQSMAAIRTDTILGERSIAVTPAGSGKATTIPLSRTTTPYTLAGALEDLGNNASNLNKPQFEQALNVLTDTLHDATPELRGALDGVTSLSRTLNRRDEALQGLLAHAKSVTGVLSQRADQVNKLVDDGNELFAALDERRAAIGELISGIGGLSQQISGFVADNRKEFGPALSKLNLVLANLNERRDYITEALKRLPTYATELGEVVGSGPGFNVNVFSVLPAPMIAMVFDFFYQPGKLPASLADYLRGLIQERWIIRPKSP
;
A
#
# COMPACT_ATOMS: atom_id res chain seq x y z
N MET A 1 29.32 14.00 -78.36
CA MET A 1 28.73 14.75 -77.22
C MET A 1 27.66 13.90 -76.57
N SER A 2 27.90 13.39 -75.36
CA SER A 2 26.90 13.10 -74.33
C SER A 2 27.60 12.37 -73.18
N SER A 3 28.14 13.12 -72.24
CA SER A 3 28.58 12.58 -70.95
C SER A 3 27.47 12.85 -69.94
N ASN A 4 26.63 11.84 -69.71
CA ASN A 4 25.70 11.81 -68.60
C ASN A 4 26.49 11.76 -67.29
N ALA A 5 26.70 12.92 -66.67
CA ALA A 5 27.26 13.02 -65.34
C ALA A 5 26.21 12.49 -64.34
N ARG A 6 26.45 11.28 -63.81
CA ARG A 6 25.71 10.76 -62.65
C ARG A 6 25.94 11.71 -61.48
N ARG A 7 24.89 12.43 -61.06
CA ARG A 7 24.85 13.13 -59.77
C ARG A 7 25.08 12.09 -58.67
N GLU A 8 26.25 12.09 -58.06
CA GLU A 8 26.50 11.43 -56.79
C GLU A 8 25.52 12.01 -55.76
N ARG A 9 24.48 11.23 -55.43
CA ARG A 9 23.59 11.55 -54.32
C ARG A 9 24.31 11.13 -53.05
N ASP A 10 24.79 12.13 -52.32
CA ASP A 10 25.44 11.99 -51.02
C ASP A 10 24.54 11.19 -50.06
N PRO A 11 24.84 9.91 -49.78
CA PRO A 11 23.92 8.97 -49.14
C PRO A 11 23.57 9.42 -47.71
N LEU A 12 24.47 10.15 -47.05
CA LEU A 12 24.27 10.74 -45.72
C LEU A 12 23.18 11.80 -45.72
N ARG A 13 23.10 12.65 -46.76
CA ARG A 13 22.05 13.69 -46.85
C ARG A 13 20.67 13.07 -47.04
N THR A 14 20.57 12.04 -47.88
CA THR A 14 19.33 11.28 -48.04
C THR A 14 18.93 10.51 -46.78
N GLY A 15 19.90 9.97 -46.03
CA GLY A 15 19.65 9.31 -44.75
C GLY A 15 19.11 10.27 -43.69
N ILE A 16 19.76 11.42 -43.51
CA ILE A 16 19.31 12.47 -42.56
C ILE A 16 17.91 12.96 -42.94
N PHE A 17 17.66 13.20 -44.23
CA PHE A 17 16.33 13.64 -44.68
C PHE A 17 15.26 12.58 -44.43
N GLY A 18 15.57 11.30 -44.63
CA GLY A 18 14.68 10.18 -44.32
C GLY A 18 14.36 10.09 -42.82
N VAL A 19 15.37 10.22 -41.95
CA VAL A 19 15.19 10.20 -40.48
C VAL A 19 14.34 11.40 -40.03
N VAL A 20 14.63 12.60 -40.54
CA VAL A 20 13.84 13.80 -40.23
C VAL A 20 12.38 13.63 -40.67
N LEU A 21 12.16 13.06 -41.86
CA LEU A 21 10.80 12.81 -42.37
C LEU A 21 10.05 11.80 -41.50
N VAL A 22 10.70 10.69 -41.10
CA VAL A 22 10.10 9.69 -40.20
C VAL A 22 9.79 10.29 -38.84
N VAL A 23 10.71 11.09 -38.26
CA VAL A 23 10.48 11.78 -36.99
C VAL A 23 9.31 12.76 -37.11
N CYS A 24 9.22 13.53 -38.20
CA CYS A 24 8.08 14.41 -38.46
C CYS A 24 6.77 13.63 -38.56
N VAL A 25 6.74 12.51 -39.28
CA VAL A 25 5.54 11.66 -39.40
C VAL A 25 5.14 11.06 -38.06
N VAL A 26 6.10 10.60 -37.26
CA VAL A 26 5.86 10.08 -35.90
C VAL A 26 5.32 11.19 -35.00
N LEU A 27 5.92 12.39 -35.02
CA LEU A 27 5.44 13.54 -34.25
C LEU A 27 4.04 13.96 -34.67
N ILE A 28 3.70 13.90 -35.96
CA ILE A 28 2.34 14.18 -36.44
C ILE A 28 1.38 13.09 -35.95
N ALA A 29 1.75 11.81 -36.09
CA ALA A 29 0.92 10.68 -35.71
C ALA A 29 0.63 10.63 -34.20
N PHE A 30 1.63 10.90 -33.36
CA PHE A 30 1.48 10.95 -31.90
C PHE A 30 0.97 12.31 -31.39
N GLY A 31 1.20 13.39 -32.14
CA GLY A 31 0.83 14.76 -31.77
C GLY A 31 -0.59 15.17 -32.13
N TYR A 32 -1.30 14.42 -32.98
CA TYR A 32 -2.63 14.79 -33.48
C TYR A 32 -3.66 15.08 -32.36
N ALA A 33 -3.52 14.46 -31.18
CA ALA A 33 -4.42 14.65 -30.05
C ALA A 33 -4.04 15.79 -29.07
N GLY A 34 -2.86 16.40 -29.24
CA GLY A 34 -2.29 17.36 -28.27
C GLY A 34 -1.58 18.57 -28.89
N LEU A 35 -1.64 18.78 -30.20
CA LEU A 35 -1.02 19.94 -30.86
C LEU A 35 -1.70 21.25 -30.40
N PRO A 36 -0.96 22.17 -29.75
CA PRO A 36 -1.50 23.44 -29.22
C PRO A 36 -1.98 24.41 -30.33
N PHE A 37 -1.68 24.10 -31.60
CA PHE A 37 -1.99 24.95 -32.74
C PHE A 37 -3.34 24.66 -33.41
N PHE A 38 -4.07 23.63 -32.96
CA PHE A 38 -5.40 23.30 -33.50
C PHE A 38 -6.48 23.37 -32.40
N PRO A 39 -6.95 24.57 -32.03
CA PRO A 39 -8.16 24.69 -31.22
C PRO A 39 -9.36 24.22 -32.06
N GLN A 40 -9.80 22.97 -31.81
CA GLN A 40 -10.96 22.37 -32.45
C GLN A 40 -12.28 23.04 -32.06
N GLY A 41 -12.26 23.92 -31.05
CA GLY A 41 -13.41 24.68 -30.59
C GLY A 41 -13.16 26.18 -30.49
N LYS A 42 -14.23 26.92 -30.22
CA LYS A 42 -14.18 28.28 -29.70
C LYS A 42 -13.85 28.22 -28.21
N MET A 43 -12.93 29.07 -27.74
CA MET A 43 -12.58 29.16 -26.33
C MET A 43 -13.57 30.07 -25.60
N TYR A 44 -13.95 29.65 -24.40
CA TYR A 44 -14.78 30.41 -23.48
C TYR A 44 -14.15 30.40 -22.09
N ASP A 45 -14.33 31.49 -21.36
CA ASP A 45 -13.92 31.64 -19.98
C ASP A 45 -15.15 31.66 -19.08
N ALA A 46 -15.17 30.83 -18.03
CA ALA A 46 -16.17 30.90 -16.97
C ALA A 46 -15.50 31.14 -15.62
N TYR A 47 -16.09 32.02 -14.81
CA TYR A 47 -15.61 32.33 -13.48
C TYR A 47 -16.49 31.64 -12.45
N PHE A 48 -15.93 30.77 -11.63
CA PHE A 48 -16.62 30.06 -10.55
C PHE A 48 -16.15 30.55 -9.19
N THR A 49 -16.99 30.41 -8.17
CA THR A 49 -16.62 30.67 -6.77
C THR A 49 -15.58 29.65 -6.29
N ASP A 50 -15.73 28.40 -6.72
CA ASP A 50 -14.84 27.28 -6.46
C ASP A 50 -14.75 26.37 -7.69
N ALA A 51 -13.55 26.01 -8.12
CA ALA A 51 -13.32 25.05 -9.22
C ALA A 51 -12.74 23.72 -8.73
N GLY A 52 -12.89 23.41 -7.44
CA GLY A 52 -12.39 22.19 -6.81
C GLY A 52 -12.76 20.94 -7.61
N GLY A 53 -11.75 20.19 -8.03
CA GLY A 53 -11.88 18.94 -8.78
C GLY A 53 -12.13 19.06 -10.29
N ILE A 54 -12.11 20.26 -10.86
CA ILE A 54 -11.96 20.46 -12.32
C ILE A 54 -10.47 20.49 -12.68
N ASN A 55 -10.10 19.75 -13.70
CA ASN A 55 -8.77 19.62 -14.25
C ASN A 55 -8.77 19.85 -15.77
N PRO A 56 -7.64 20.27 -16.35
CA PRO A 56 -7.45 20.26 -17.80
C PRO A 56 -7.78 18.88 -18.41
N GLY A 57 -8.56 18.87 -19.48
CA GLY A 57 -9.02 17.65 -20.15
C GLY A 57 -10.40 17.16 -19.72
N ASN A 58 -10.99 17.65 -18.62
CA ASN A 58 -12.35 17.30 -18.24
C ASN A 58 -13.36 17.67 -19.34
N SER A 59 -14.44 16.89 -19.43
CA SER A 59 -15.44 17.04 -20.49
C SER A 59 -16.30 18.28 -20.26
N VAL A 60 -16.69 18.93 -21.36
CA VAL A 60 -17.69 20.01 -21.37
C VAL A 60 -18.92 19.50 -22.09
N TYR A 61 -20.07 19.67 -21.45
CA TYR A 61 -21.36 19.25 -21.97
C TYR A 61 -22.24 20.45 -22.26
N VAL A 62 -22.98 20.39 -23.36
CA VAL A 62 -24.09 21.30 -23.66
C VAL A 62 -25.34 20.45 -23.83
N SER A 63 -26.37 20.74 -23.04
CA SER A 63 -27.64 19.98 -23.06
C SER A 63 -27.44 18.45 -22.95
N GLY A 64 -26.42 18.01 -22.20
CA GLY A 64 -26.09 16.60 -22.00
C GLY A 64 -25.17 15.97 -23.06
N PHE A 65 -24.82 16.67 -24.13
CA PHE A 65 -23.89 16.19 -25.16
C PHE A 65 -22.48 16.71 -24.92
N LYS A 66 -21.48 15.85 -25.04
CA LYS A 66 -20.07 16.25 -24.97
C LYS A 66 -19.71 17.06 -26.21
N VAL A 67 -19.34 18.31 -26.01
CA VAL A 67 -19.08 19.28 -27.09
C VAL A 67 -17.72 19.96 -26.93
N GLY A 68 -16.92 19.52 -25.95
CA GLY A 68 -15.75 20.27 -25.56
C GLY A 68 -14.92 19.66 -24.45
N LYS A 69 -13.86 20.38 -24.09
CA LYS A 69 -12.91 20.03 -23.03
C LYS A 69 -12.42 21.27 -22.29
N VAL A 70 -12.09 21.09 -21.02
CA VAL A 70 -11.39 22.10 -20.23
C VAL A 70 -9.96 22.24 -20.72
N ALA A 71 -9.53 23.45 -21.03
CA ALA A 71 -8.17 23.75 -21.46
C ALA A 71 -7.26 24.09 -20.26
N SER A 72 -7.75 24.92 -19.34
CA SER A 72 -6.99 25.32 -18.15
C SER A 72 -7.89 25.78 -17.01
N VAL A 73 -7.39 25.65 -15.78
CA VAL A 73 -7.98 26.17 -14.56
C VAL A 73 -6.95 27.06 -13.89
N GLY A 74 -7.34 28.27 -13.49
CA GLY A 74 -6.46 29.21 -12.83
C GLY A 74 -7.21 30.04 -11.80
N LEU A 75 -6.46 30.69 -10.91
CA LEU A 75 -7.01 31.62 -9.94
C LEU A 75 -7.07 33.03 -10.56
N ALA A 76 -8.22 33.69 -10.40
CA ALA A 76 -8.45 35.06 -10.84
C ALA A 76 -9.03 35.87 -9.67
N GLY A 77 -8.14 36.39 -8.81
CA GLY A 77 -8.53 37.10 -7.59
C GLY A 77 -9.18 36.15 -6.59
N ASN A 78 -10.44 36.41 -6.23
CA ASN A 78 -11.23 35.57 -5.32
C ASN A 78 -12.14 34.55 -6.04
N SER A 79 -11.88 34.31 -7.32
CA SER A 79 -12.67 33.41 -8.16
C SER A 79 -11.75 32.48 -8.93
N ALA A 80 -12.25 31.28 -9.27
CA ALA A 80 -11.54 30.37 -10.16
C ALA A 80 -11.95 30.66 -11.61
N LYS A 81 -10.98 30.97 -12.47
CA LYS A 81 -11.16 31.10 -13.91
C LYS A 81 -10.94 29.75 -14.58
N VAL A 82 -11.95 29.25 -15.27
CA VAL A 82 -11.89 28.02 -16.05
C VAL A 82 -12.04 28.34 -17.52
N THR A 83 -11.01 28.03 -18.30
CA THR A 83 -11.01 28.20 -19.75
C THR A 83 -11.30 26.85 -20.40
N PHE A 84 -12.29 26.82 -21.28
CA PHE A 84 -12.74 25.59 -21.94
C PHE A 84 -13.09 25.83 -23.40
N SER A 85 -12.90 24.80 -24.22
CA SER A 85 -13.22 24.84 -25.64
C SER A 85 -14.58 24.21 -25.89
N VAL A 86 -15.39 24.81 -26.77
CA VAL A 86 -16.66 24.25 -27.26
C VAL A 86 -16.63 24.17 -28.79
N ASP A 87 -17.16 23.09 -29.35
CA ASP A 87 -17.27 22.86 -30.79
C ASP A 87 -17.91 24.04 -31.52
N ARG A 88 -17.38 24.36 -32.71
CA ARG A 88 -17.77 25.57 -33.48
C ARG A 88 -19.24 25.58 -33.92
N HIS A 89 -19.86 24.41 -34.02
CA HIS A 89 -21.25 24.20 -34.40
C HIS A 89 -22.24 24.52 -33.27
N VAL A 90 -21.75 24.62 -32.03
CA VAL A 90 -22.59 24.92 -30.86
C VAL A 90 -22.52 26.42 -30.55
N VAL A 91 -23.68 27.03 -30.44
CA VAL A 91 -23.81 28.45 -30.10
C VAL A 91 -23.92 28.56 -28.58
N VAL A 92 -22.95 29.22 -27.96
CA VAL A 92 -23.02 29.66 -26.56
C VAL A 92 -23.34 31.15 -26.60
N GLY A 93 -24.58 31.49 -26.27
CA GLY A 93 -25.07 32.86 -26.28
C GLY A 93 -24.58 33.68 -25.09
N ASP A 94 -24.82 34.98 -25.12
CA ASP A 94 -24.42 35.96 -24.11
C ASP A 94 -25.10 35.83 -22.76
N GLN A 95 -26.19 35.06 -22.67
CA GLN A 95 -26.91 34.77 -21.43
C GLN A 95 -26.69 33.33 -20.96
N SER A 96 -25.74 32.61 -21.56
CA SER A 96 -25.46 31.22 -21.20
C SER A 96 -24.98 31.10 -19.75
N MET A 97 -25.34 29.99 -19.14
CA MET A 97 -24.95 29.62 -17.78
C MET A 97 -23.98 28.45 -17.82
N ALA A 98 -23.08 28.36 -16.84
CA ALA A 98 -22.18 27.23 -16.70
C ALA A 98 -22.25 26.65 -15.29
N ALA A 99 -22.38 25.35 -15.16
CA ALA A 99 -22.39 24.66 -13.87
C ALA A 99 -21.29 23.61 -13.83
N ILE A 100 -20.56 23.55 -12.73
CA ILE A 100 -19.70 22.40 -12.45
C ILE A 100 -20.60 21.29 -11.91
N ARG A 101 -20.52 20.08 -12.49
CA ARG A 101 -21.30 18.91 -12.06
C ARG A 101 -20.37 17.75 -11.77
N THR A 102 -20.81 16.85 -10.90
CA THR A 102 -20.13 15.59 -10.64
C THR A 102 -20.69 14.53 -11.58
N ASP A 103 -19.85 13.96 -12.44
CA ASP A 103 -20.23 12.95 -13.44
C ASP A 103 -20.15 11.53 -12.88
N THR A 104 -19.19 11.25 -12.01
CA THR A 104 -18.93 9.89 -11.50
C THR A 104 -19.03 9.82 -9.98
N ILE A 105 -19.32 8.61 -9.47
CA ILE A 105 -19.35 8.32 -8.03
C ILE A 105 -17.97 8.55 -7.38
N LEU A 106 -16.90 8.43 -8.18
CA LEU A 106 -15.53 8.71 -7.75
C LEU A 106 -15.19 10.22 -7.71
N GLY A 107 -16.15 11.09 -8.00
CA GLY A 107 -15.98 12.53 -7.87
C GLY A 107 -15.35 13.22 -9.08
N GLU A 108 -15.31 12.56 -10.25
CA GLU A 108 -14.91 13.23 -11.49
C GLU A 108 -15.91 14.34 -11.82
N ARG A 109 -15.39 15.51 -12.18
CA ARG A 109 -16.21 16.69 -12.47
C ARG A 109 -16.18 17.07 -13.94
N SER A 110 -17.26 17.72 -14.38
CA SER A 110 -17.43 18.24 -15.73
C SER A 110 -18.05 19.63 -15.69
N ILE A 111 -17.99 20.33 -16.82
CA ILE A 111 -18.68 21.60 -17.01
C ILE A 111 -19.92 21.35 -17.84
N ALA A 112 -21.09 21.67 -17.30
CA ALA A 112 -22.35 21.71 -18.03
C ALA A 112 -22.68 23.16 -18.40
N VAL A 113 -22.73 23.46 -19.70
CA VAL A 113 -23.12 24.76 -20.23
C VAL A 113 -24.58 24.68 -20.68
N THR A 114 -25.39 25.62 -20.21
CA THR A 114 -26.78 25.82 -20.64
C THR A 114 -26.80 27.03 -21.56
N PRO A 115 -26.94 26.85 -22.89
CA PRO A 115 -26.94 27.95 -23.84
C PRO A 115 -28.18 28.83 -23.67
N ALA A 116 -28.00 30.14 -23.62
CA ALA A 116 -29.09 31.11 -23.64
C ALA A 116 -28.63 32.44 -24.23
N GLY A 117 -29.57 33.21 -24.78
CA GLY A 117 -29.30 34.46 -25.49
C GLY A 117 -28.82 34.24 -26.94
N SER A 118 -28.92 35.29 -27.74
CA SER A 118 -28.51 35.31 -29.16
C SER A 118 -27.26 36.15 -29.41
N GLY A 119 -26.76 36.84 -28.37
CA GLY A 119 -25.54 37.63 -28.44
C GLY A 119 -24.28 36.76 -28.45
N LYS A 120 -23.16 37.33 -28.88
CA LYS A 120 -21.84 36.69 -28.82
C LYS A 120 -21.18 37.05 -27.50
N ALA A 121 -20.92 36.08 -26.64
CA ALA A 121 -20.04 36.27 -25.48
C ALA A 121 -18.99 35.16 -25.45
N THR A 122 -17.77 35.52 -25.06
CA THR A 122 -16.68 34.58 -24.79
C THR A 122 -16.51 34.32 -23.30
N THR A 123 -17.26 35.03 -22.46
CA THR A 123 -17.06 35.03 -21.01
C THR A 123 -18.37 34.86 -20.26
N ILE A 124 -18.42 33.91 -19.35
CA ILE A 124 -19.53 33.64 -18.44
C ILE A 124 -19.13 34.19 -17.05
N PRO A 125 -19.78 35.26 -16.56
CA PRO A 125 -19.47 35.87 -15.28
C PRO A 125 -19.94 34.99 -14.12
N LEU A 126 -19.39 35.25 -12.93
CA LEU A 126 -19.70 34.53 -11.68
C LEU A 126 -21.20 34.42 -11.40
N SER A 127 -21.96 35.48 -11.68
CA SER A 127 -23.42 35.54 -11.50
C SER A 127 -24.21 34.53 -12.35
N ARG A 128 -23.60 33.96 -13.38
CA ARG A 128 -24.18 32.94 -14.26
C ARG A 128 -23.42 31.63 -14.20
N THR A 129 -22.67 31.43 -13.12
CA THR A 129 -22.04 30.15 -12.84
C THR A 129 -22.57 29.54 -11.55
N THR A 130 -22.57 28.21 -11.50
CA THR A 130 -22.97 27.49 -10.30
C THR A 130 -21.96 26.40 -10.01
N THR A 131 -21.47 26.39 -8.78
CA THR A 131 -20.63 25.31 -8.27
C THR A 131 -21.52 24.32 -7.51
N PRO A 132 -21.16 23.03 -7.45
CA PRO A 132 -21.86 22.09 -6.59
C PRO A 132 -21.91 22.64 -5.16
N TYR A 133 -23.08 22.64 -4.55
CA TYR A 133 -23.23 23.02 -3.15
C TYR A 133 -22.42 22.05 -2.29
N THR A 134 -21.40 22.55 -1.61
CA THR A 134 -20.56 21.73 -0.76
C THR A 134 -21.20 21.59 0.62
N LEU A 135 -20.98 20.46 1.29
CA LEU A 135 -21.45 20.26 2.66
C LEU A 135 -20.89 21.32 3.62
N ALA A 136 -19.68 21.83 3.33
CA ALA A 136 -19.07 22.92 4.07
C ALA A 136 -19.89 24.22 3.94
N GLY A 137 -20.29 24.60 2.72
CA GLY A 137 -21.15 25.78 2.51
C GLY A 137 -22.52 25.65 3.19
N ALA A 138 -23.11 24.44 3.18
CA ALA A 138 -24.35 24.16 3.91
C ALA A 138 -24.25 24.40 5.41
N LEU A 139 -23.14 23.99 6.01
CA LEU A 139 -22.88 24.15 7.44
C LEU A 139 -22.57 25.61 7.81
N GLU A 140 -21.84 26.31 6.94
CA GLU A 140 -21.51 27.73 7.09
C GLU A 140 -22.75 28.61 6.99
N ASP A 141 -23.60 28.39 5.97
CA ASP A 141 -24.85 29.12 5.79
C ASP A 141 -25.82 28.90 6.96
N LEU A 142 -25.87 27.68 7.51
CA LEU A 142 -26.66 27.39 8.71
C LEU A 142 -26.13 28.16 9.93
N GLY A 143 -24.81 28.21 10.12
CA GLY A 143 -24.17 28.98 11.19
C GLY A 143 -24.43 30.48 11.08
N ASN A 144 -24.32 31.03 9.87
CA ASN A 144 -24.51 32.46 9.60
C ASN A 144 -25.99 32.88 9.75
N ASN A 145 -26.93 32.08 9.24
CA ASN A 145 -28.35 32.40 9.37
C ASN A 145 -28.86 32.26 10.81
N ALA A 146 -28.33 31.33 11.60
CA ALA A 146 -28.60 31.26 13.03
C ALA A 146 -28.08 32.50 13.79
N SER A 147 -27.02 33.16 13.29
CA SER A 147 -26.44 34.36 13.90
C SER A 147 -27.17 35.67 13.53
N ASN A 148 -27.89 35.69 12.41
CA ASN A 148 -28.63 36.86 11.90
C ASN A 148 -30.05 37.01 12.49
N LEU A 149 -30.48 36.11 13.39
CA LEU A 149 -31.69 36.30 14.19
C LEU A 149 -31.46 37.43 15.20
N ASN A 150 -31.88 38.63 14.81
CA ASN A 150 -31.74 39.86 15.59
C ASN A 150 -32.67 39.80 16.81
N LYS A 151 -32.15 39.25 17.92
CA LYS A 151 -32.86 39.10 19.22
C LYS A 151 -33.74 40.28 19.62
N PRO A 152 -33.33 41.56 19.46
CA PRO A 152 -34.16 42.69 19.87
C PRO A 152 -35.46 42.83 19.06
N GLN A 153 -35.41 42.55 17.74
CA GLN A 153 -36.59 42.65 16.86
C GLN A 153 -37.58 41.50 17.13
N PHE A 154 -37.06 40.32 17.47
CA PHE A 154 -37.86 39.18 17.86
C PHE A 154 -38.56 39.40 19.22
N GLU A 155 -37.82 39.90 20.21
CA GLU A 155 -38.37 40.28 21.51
C GLU A 155 -39.42 41.38 21.40
N GLN A 156 -39.19 42.38 20.55
CA GLN A 156 -40.12 43.48 20.34
C GLN A 156 -41.41 43.03 19.64
N ALA A 157 -41.32 42.12 18.67
CA ALA A 157 -42.49 41.51 18.04
C ALA A 157 -43.29 40.66 19.03
N LEU A 158 -42.64 39.92 19.92
CA LEU A 158 -43.28 39.14 20.97
C LEU A 158 -43.95 40.01 22.04
N ASN A 159 -43.34 41.13 22.41
CA ASN A 159 -43.94 42.06 23.37
C ASN A 159 -45.19 42.73 22.78
N VAL A 160 -45.15 43.18 21.52
CA VAL A 160 -46.33 43.75 20.84
C VAL A 160 -47.45 42.72 20.73
N LEU A 161 -47.11 41.46 20.43
CA LEU A 161 -48.10 40.38 20.38
C LEU A 161 -48.71 40.09 21.76
N THR A 162 -47.89 40.14 22.81
CA THR A 162 -48.30 39.83 24.18
C THR A 162 -49.16 40.95 24.77
N ASP A 163 -48.81 42.22 24.55
CA ASP A 163 -49.60 43.36 25.01
C ASP A 163 -50.96 43.41 24.30
N THR A 164 -50.98 43.14 22.98
CA THR A 164 -52.23 43.09 22.19
C THR A 164 -53.15 41.93 22.62
N LEU A 165 -52.57 40.82 23.12
CA LEU A 165 -53.31 39.65 23.59
C LEU A 165 -53.72 39.76 25.08
N HIS A 166 -53.02 40.56 25.88
CA HIS A 166 -53.35 40.78 27.30
C HIS A 166 -54.65 41.55 27.49
N ASP A 167 -55.00 42.43 26.53
CA ASP A 167 -56.23 43.23 26.55
C ASP A 167 -57.47 42.49 26.00
N ALA A 168 -57.32 41.25 25.50
CA ALA A 168 -58.42 40.46 24.96
C ALA A 168 -59.04 39.51 26.01
N THR A 169 -60.37 39.38 25.97
CA THR A 169 -61.31 38.91 27.01
C THR A 169 -61.06 37.55 27.70
N PRO A 170 -61.74 37.28 28.85
CA PRO A 170 -61.57 36.09 29.69
C PRO A 170 -61.72 34.72 29.01
N GLU A 171 -62.31 34.63 27.81
CA GLU A 171 -62.48 33.36 27.09
C GLU A 171 -61.14 32.76 26.58
N LEU A 172 -60.06 33.53 26.48
CA LEU A 172 -58.74 33.04 26.03
C LEU A 172 -57.94 32.25 27.09
N ARG A 173 -58.29 32.35 28.38
CA ARG A 173 -57.54 31.67 29.45
C ARG A 173 -57.54 30.14 29.32
N GLY A 174 -58.65 29.56 28.84
CA GLY A 174 -58.76 28.11 28.63
C GLY A 174 -57.89 27.59 27.48
N ALA A 175 -57.65 28.40 26.44
CA ALA A 175 -56.77 28.05 25.33
C ALA A 175 -55.28 28.20 25.70
N LEU A 176 -54.95 29.19 26.55
CA LEU A 176 -53.60 29.42 27.07
C LEU A 176 -53.10 28.28 27.98
N ASP A 177 -53.98 27.62 28.74
CA ASP A 177 -53.64 26.43 29.53
C ASP A 177 -53.29 25.22 28.65
N GLY A 178 -54.01 25.06 27.52
CA GLY A 178 -53.71 24.04 26.51
C GLY A 178 -52.35 24.29 25.83
N VAL A 179 -52.06 25.55 25.49
CA VAL A 179 -50.78 25.96 24.89
C VAL A 179 -49.63 25.86 25.89
N THR A 180 -49.82 26.15 27.17
CA THR A 180 -48.77 25.96 28.19
C THR A 180 -48.50 24.48 28.47
N SER A 181 -49.50 23.61 28.40
CA SER A 181 -49.30 22.15 28.48
C SER A 181 -48.52 21.60 27.27
N LEU A 182 -48.85 22.08 26.06
CA LEU A 182 -48.12 21.76 24.84
C LEU A 182 -46.70 22.33 24.85
N SER A 183 -46.52 23.56 25.33
CA SER A 183 -45.22 24.23 25.47
C SER A 183 -44.33 23.54 26.51
N ARG A 184 -44.87 23.06 27.64
CA ARG A 184 -44.10 22.22 28.58
C ARG A 184 -43.67 20.89 27.98
N THR A 185 -44.49 20.31 27.10
CA THR A 185 -44.17 19.07 26.38
C THR A 185 -43.10 19.31 25.30
N LEU A 186 -43.13 20.47 24.64
CA LEU A 186 -42.10 20.90 23.70
C LEU A 186 -40.78 21.25 24.41
N ASN A 187 -40.84 21.93 25.57
CA ASN A 187 -39.66 22.29 26.37
C ASN A 187 -38.95 21.06 26.95
N ARG A 188 -39.68 19.98 27.26
CA ARG A 188 -39.09 18.67 27.59
C ARG A 188 -38.42 17.99 26.39
N ARG A 189 -38.83 18.29 25.16
CA ARG A 189 -38.12 17.89 23.94
C ARG A 189 -36.89 18.77 23.68
N ASP A 190 -36.90 20.03 24.07
CA ASP A 190 -35.75 20.93 23.97
C ASP A 190 -34.58 20.49 24.86
N GLU A 191 -34.81 19.87 26.02
CA GLU A 191 -33.71 19.27 26.81
C GLU A 191 -33.07 18.07 26.09
N ALA A 192 -33.86 17.25 25.41
CA ALA A 192 -33.34 16.15 24.59
C ALA A 192 -32.58 16.66 23.35
N LEU A 193 -33.04 17.77 22.75
CA LEU A 193 -32.34 18.45 21.64
C LEU A 193 -31.07 19.16 22.11
N GLN A 194 -31.05 19.77 23.29
CA GLN A 194 -29.85 20.33 23.90
C GLN A 194 -28.84 19.24 24.25
N GLY A 195 -29.30 18.07 24.72
CA GLY A 195 -28.45 16.90 24.92
C GLY A 195 -27.80 16.42 23.61
N LEU A 196 -28.58 16.33 22.52
CA LEU A 196 -28.07 15.98 21.19
C LEU A 196 -27.14 17.04 20.61
N LEU A 197 -27.43 18.33 20.80
CA LEU A 197 -26.55 19.43 20.39
C LEU A 197 -25.26 19.47 21.20
N ALA A 198 -25.30 19.17 22.50
CA ALA A 198 -24.11 19.08 23.33
C ALA A 198 -23.23 17.89 22.92
N HIS A 199 -23.84 16.75 22.55
CA HIS A 199 -23.11 15.61 22.00
C HIS A 199 -22.57 15.91 20.60
N ALA A 200 -23.32 16.62 19.75
CA ALA A 200 -22.84 17.09 18.45
C ALA A 200 -21.69 18.09 18.60
N LYS A 201 -21.74 19.01 19.57
CA LYS A 201 -20.65 19.95 19.88
C LYS A 201 -19.42 19.23 20.44
N SER A 202 -19.61 18.15 21.20
CA SER A 202 -18.52 17.27 21.64
C SER A 202 -17.88 16.53 20.47
N VAL A 203 -18.69 16.02 19.52
CA VAL A 203 -18.19 15.40 18.27
C VAL A 203 -17.45 16.40 17.40
N THR A 204 -17.94 17.64 17.27
CA THR A 204 -17.26 18.73 16.56
C THR A 204 -16.00 19.18 17.29
N GLY A 205 -15.99 19.16 18.62
CA GLY A 205 -14.80 19.42 19.43
C GLY A 205 -13.72 18.35 19.21
N VAL A 206 -14.10 17.07 19.23
CA VAL A 206 -13.22 15.94 18.89
C VAL A 206 -12.76 16.01 17.43
N LEU A 207 -13.60 16.47 16.51
CA LEU A 207 -13.24 16.66 15.10
C LEU A 207 -12.28 17.84 14.89
N SER A 208 -12.44 18.94 15.64
CA SER A 208 -11.50 20.07 15.65
C SER A 208 -10.16 19.66 16.25
N GLN A 209 -10.18 18.89 17.35
CA GLN A 209 -8.97 18.36 17.98
C GLN A 209 -8.25 17.37 17.05
N ARG A 210 -9.01 16.63 16.23
CA ARG A 210 -8.49 15.79 15.15
C ARG A 210 -7.97 16.60 13.96
N ALA A 211 -8.58 17.73 13.61
CA ALA A 211 -8.07 18.63 12.57
C ALA A 211 -6.72 19.24 12.97
N ASP A 212 -6.55 19.60 14.25
CA ASP A 212 -5.25 20.02 14.80
C ASP A 212 -4.24 18.87 14.83
N GLN A 213 -4.68 17.63 15.07
CA GLN A 213 -3.85 16.43 14.94
C GLN A 213 -3.51 16.10 13.48
N VAL A 214 -4.37 16.41 12.51
CA VAL A 214 -4.08 16.25 11.07
C VAL A 214 -3.09 17.31 10.58
N ASN A 215 -3.20 18.55 11.05
CA ASN A 215 -2.18 19.58 10.79
C ASN A 215 -0.84 19.19 11.43
N LYS A 216 -0.85 18.65 12.66
CA LYS A 216 0.35 18.05 13.25
C LYS A 216 0.84 16.84 12.45
N LEU A 217 -0.03 16.02 11.88
CA LEU A 217 0.37 14.90 11.01
C LEU A 217 1.02 15.36 9.69
N VAL A 218 0.66 16.55 9.21
CA VAL A 218 1.28 17.20 8.06
C VAL A 218 2.64 17.80 8.44
N ASP A 219 2.76 18.38 9.64
CA ASP A 219 4.05 18.83 10.20
C ASP A 219 4.98 17.65 10.53
N ASP A 220 4.46 16.58 11.14
CA ASP A 220 5.10 15.27 11.37
C ASP A 220 5.36 14.55 10.03
N GLY A 221 4.68 14.96 8.96
CA GLY A 221 4.98 14.53 7.59
C GLY A 221 6.39 14.90 7.19
N ASN A 222 6.91 16.05 7.63
CA ASN A 222 8.32 16.42 7.45
C ASN A 222 9.25 15.53 8.27
N GLU A 223 8.82 15.08 9.46
CA GLU A 223 9.58 14.11 10.28
C GLU A 223 9.56 12.71 9.65
N LEU A 224 8.45 12.31 9.01
CA LEU A 224 8.35 11.08 8.23
C LEU A 224 9.21 11.14 6.97
N PHE A 225 9.26 12.28 6.27
CA PHE A 225 10.15 12.48 5.13
C PHE A 225 11.63 12.49 5.57
N ALA A 226 11.95 13.05 6.74
CA ALA A 226 13.28 12.97 7.34
C ALA A 226 13.65 11.53 7.73
N ALA A 227 12.74 10.79 8.37
CA ALA A 227 12.93 9.39 8.71
C ALA A 227 13.01 8.49 7.47
N LEU A 228 12.32 8.84 6.38
CA LEU A 228 12.39 8.13 5.10
C LEU A 228 13.72 8.40 4.38
N ASP A 229 14.26 9.62 4.50
CA ASP A 229 15.58 9.97 3.96
C ASP A 229 16.71 9.32 4.76
N GLU A 230 16.61 9.31 6.09
CA GLU A 230 17.52 8.57 6.97
C GLU A 230 17.48 7.06 6.68
N ARG A 231 16.29 6.51 6.44
CA ARG A 231 16.15 5.09 6.07
C ARG A 231 16.68 4.79 4.67
N ARG A 232 16.59 5.73 3.72
CA ARG A 232 17.25 5.61 2.41
C ARG A 232 18.78 5.61 2.56
N ALA A 233 19.34 6.45 3.42
CA ALA A 233 20.76 6.47 3.70
C ALA A 233 21.23 5.14 4.35
N ALA A 234 20.50 4.64 5.35
CA ALA A 234 20.78 3.35 5.99
C ALA A 234 20.68 2.16 5.02
N ILE A 235 19.74 2.18 4.07
CA ILE A 235 19.63 1.18 3.01
C ILE A 235 20.83 1.27 2.05
N GLY A 236 21.29 2.47 1.70
CA GLY A 236 22.49 2.67 0.88
C GLY A 236 23.77 2.12 1.54
N GLU A 237 23.89 2.30 2.85
CA GLU A 237 25.00 1.77 3.64
C GLU A 237 24.95 0.25 3.77
N LEU A 238 23.75 -0.33 3.97
CA LEU A 238 23.55 -1.78 3.94
C LEU A 238 23.87 -2.39 2.56
N ILE A 239 23.44 -1.77 1.46
CA ILE A 239 23.76 -2.25 0.10
C ILE A 239 25.27 -2.21 -0.13
N SER A 240 25.94 -1.15 0.32
CA SER A 240 27.41 -1.03 0.24
C SER A 240 28.11 -2.08 1.11
N GLY A 241 27.59 -2.34 2.31
CA GLY A 241 28.07 -3.39 3.22
C GLY A 241 27.88 -4.80 2.67
N ILE A 242 26.78 -5.08 1.97
CA ILE A 242 26.55 -6.34 1.26
C ILE A 242 27.57 -6.52 0.13
N GLY A 243 27.91 -5.44 -0.58
CA GLY A 243 29.00 -5.43 -1.56
C GLY A 243 30.34 -5.82 -0.94
N GLY A 244 30.69 -5.20 0.19
CA GLY A 244 31.91 -5.52 0.95
C GLY A 244 31.95 -6.95 1.47
N LEU A 245 30.84 -7.44 2.04
CA LEU A 245 30.71 -8.81 2.55
C LEU A 245 30.81 -9.85 1.42
N SER A 246 30.20 -9.59 0.27
CA SER A 246 30.31 -10.46 -0.91
C SER A 246 31.76 -10.59 -1.40
N GLN A 247 32.51 -9.49 -1.35
CA GLN A 247 33.94 -9.49 -1.71
C GLN A 247 34.79 -10.24 -0.69
N GLN A 248 34.46 -10.13 0.60
CA GLN A 248 35.11 -10.87 1.68
C GLN A 248 34.81 -12.38 1.61
N ILE A 249 33.57 -12.77 1.34
CA ILE A 249 33.17 -14.17 1.13
C ILE A 249 33.87 -14.73 -0.11
N SER A 250 33.94 -13.97 -1.19
CA SER A 250 34.66 -14.37 -2.41
C SER A 250 36.15 -14.58 -2.15
N GLY A 251 36.78 -13.69 -1.37
CA GLY A 251 38.16 -13.85 -0.90
C GLY A 251 38.36 -15.10 -0.04
N PHE A 252 37.49 -15.30 0.96
CA PHE A 252 37.53 -16.48 1.83
C PHE A 252 37.35 -17.79 1.05
N VAL A 253 36.45 -17.83 0.06
CA VAL A 253 36.26 -19.00 -0.81
C VAL A 253 37.48 -19.23 -1.71
N ALA A 254 38.12 -18.17 -2.20
CA ALA A 254 39.34 -18.29 -2.99
C ALA A 254 40.52 -18.82 -2.15
N ASP A 255 40.67 -18.34 -0.92
CA ASP A 255 41.71 -18.79 0.01
C ASP A 255 41.50 -20.24 0.45
N ASN A 256 40.25 -20.64 0.74
CA ASN A 256 39.94 -22.04 1.04
C ASN A 256 40.18 -22.98 -0.14
N ARG A 257 39.96 -22.55 -1.39
CA ARG A 257 40.30 -23.36 -2.58
C ARG A 257 41.80 -23.59 -2.70
N LYS A 258 42.65 -22.63 -2.31
CA LYS A 258 44.10 -22.81 -2.27
C LYS A 258 44.53 -23.85 -1.23
N GLU A 259 43.90 -23.87 -0.06
CA GLU A 259 44.23 -24.83 1.00
C GLU A 259 43.69 -26.24 0.75
N PHE A 260 42.47 -26.37 0.20
CA PHE A 260 41.86 -27.68 -0.02
C PHE A 260 42.26 -28.37 -1.32
N GLY A 261 42.76 -27.64 -2.32
CA GLY A 261 43.24 -28.23 -3.59
C GLY A 261 44.28 -29.35 -3.40
N PRO A 262 45.36 -29.13 -2.62
CA PRO A 262 46.36 -30.16 -2.34
C PRO A 262 45.81 -31.39 -1.60
N ALA A 263 44.87 -31.19 -0.68
CA ALA A 263 44.25 -32.29 0.08
C ALA A 263 43.38 -33.18 -0.81
N LEU A 264 42.56 -32.57 -1.69
CA LEU A 264 41.73 -33.29 -2.66
C LEU A 264 42.58 -34.02 -3.71
N SER A 265 43.70 -33.42 -4.15
CA SER A 265 44.64 -34.08 -5.05
C SER A 265 45.26 -35.32 -4.41
N LYS A 266 45.71 -35.23 -3.15
CA LYS A 266 46.22 -36.38 -2.40
C LYS A 266 45.16 -37.46 -2.21
N LEU A 267 43.91 -37.09 -1.91
CA LEU A 267 42.81 -38.05 -1.76
C LEU A 267 42.53 -38.79 -3.08
N ASN A 268 42.50 -38.08 -4.21
CA ASN A 268 42.33 -38.69 -5.52
C ASN A 268 43.49 -39.65 -5.87
N LEU A 269 44.71 -39.32 -5.47
CA LEU A 269 45.86 -40.21 -5.60
C LEU A 269 45.69 -41.51 -4.81
N VAL A 270 45.20 -41.43 -3.57
CA VAL A 270 44.90 -42.61 -2.74
C VAL A 270 43.78 -43.43 -3.38
N LEU A 271 42.69 -42.78 -3.81
CA LEU A 271 41.57 -43.46 -4.47
C LEU A 271 41.99 -44.14 -5.78
N ALA A 272 42.87 -43.51 -6.57
CA ALA A 272 43.44 -44.11 -7.77
C ALA A 272 44.28 -45.34 -7.43
N ASN A 273 45.15 -45.28 -6.41
CA ASN A 273 45.98 -46.43 -6.01
C ASN A 273 45.13 -47.59 -5.46
N LEU A 274 44.07 -47.29 -4.70
CA LEU A 274 43.12 -48.28 -4.21
C LEU A 274 42.35 -48.93 -5.36
N ASN A 275 41.94 -48.15 -6.37
CA ASN A 275 41.27 -48.68 -7.55
C ASN A 275 42.21 -49.52 -8.43
N GLU A 276 43.45 -49.09 -8.62
CA GLU A 276 44.46 -49.83 -9.38
C GLU A 276 44.77 -51.20 -8.73
N ARG A 277 44.73 -51.25 -7.39
CA ARG A 277 44.95 -52.48 -6.62
C ARG A 277 43.66 -53.21 -6.24
N ARG A 278 42.50 -52.78 -6.76
CA ARG A 278 41.17 -53.29 -6.38
C ARG A 278 41.06 -54.81 -6.52
N ASP A 279 41.63 -55.37 -7.59
CA ASP A 279 41.58 -56.82 -7.83
C ASP A 279 42.38 -57.59 -6.78
N TYR A 280 43.56 -57.09 -6.41
CA TYR A 280 44.37 -57.64 -5.32
C TYR A 280 43.67 -57.52 -3.96
N ILE A 281 43.05 -56.37 -3.67
CA ILE A 281 42.27 -56.16 -2.44
C ILE A 281 41.08 -57.12 -2.41
N THR A 282 40.38 -57.27 -3.53
CA THR A 282 39.23 -58.19 -3.64
C THR A 282 39.66 -59.63 -3.45
N GLU A 283 40.78 -60.05 -4.04
CA GLU A 283 41.32 -61.40 -3.87
C GLU A 283 41.80 -61.65 -2.43
N ALA A 284 42.45 -60.66 -1.80
CA ALA A 284 42.83 -60.73 -0.39
C ALA A 284 41.59 -60.83 0.52
N LEU A 285 40.54 -60.04 0.26
CA LEU A 285 39.27 -60.09 0.98
C LEU A 285 38.52 -61.41 0.77
N LYS A 286 38.58 -62.03 -0.41
CA LYS A 286 37.99 -63.35 -0.68
C LYS A 286 38.68 -64.47 0.10
N ARG A 287 40.00 -64.36 0.32
CA ARG A 287 40.78 -65.33 1.12
C ARG A 287 40.64 -65.09 2.61
N LEU A 288 40.24 -63.89 3.03
CA LEU A 288 40.14 -63.47 4.42
C LEU A 288 39.21 -64.36 5.26
N PRO A 289 38.01 -64.79 4.79
CA PRO A 289 37.18 -65.74 5.53
C PRO A 289 37.87 -67.09 5.74
N THR A 290 38.58 -67.62 4.73
CA THR A 290 39.29 -68.90 4.88
C THR A 290 40.42 -68.78 5.90
N TYR A 291 41.21 -67.70 5.80
CA TYR A 291 42.26 -67.40 6.78
C TYR A 291 41.70 -67.18 8.19
N ALA A 292 40.59 -66.45 8.32
CA ALA A 292 39.93 -66.19 9.61
C ALA A 292 39.30 -67.45 10.20
N THR A 293 38.80 -68.37 9.37
CA THR A 293 38.29 -69.68 9.80
C THR A 293 39.42 -70.61 10.20
N GLU A 294 40.52 -70.70 9.43
CA GLU A 294 41.69 -71.49 9.80
C GLU A 294 42.32 -70.97 11.10
N LEU A 295 42.47 -69.64 11.23
CA LEU A 295 42.87 -69.03 12.51
C LEU A 295 41.85 -69.30 13.61
N GLY A 296 40.55 -69.18 13.32
CA GLY A 296 39.47 -69.40 14.26
C GLY A 296 39.35 -70.85 14.73
N GLU A 297 39.68 -71.83 13.88
CA GLU A 297 39.76 -73.24 14.25
C GLU A 297 41.00 -73.51 15.09
N VAL A 298 42.16 -72.94 14.73
CA VAL A 298 43.39 -73.04 15.54
C VAL A 298 43.22 -72.39 16.91
N VAL A 299 42.54 -71.24 16.97
CA VAL A 299 42.33 -70.45 18.19
C VAL A 299 41.13 -70.96 19.00
N GLY A 300 40.08 -71.49 18.35
CA GLY A 300 38.84 -71.94 18.98
C GLY A 300 38.84 -73.41 19.44
N SER A 301 39.75 -74.25 18.93
CA SER A 301 39.86 -75.66 19.34
C SER A 301 40.90 -75.93 20.45
N GLY A 302 41.60 -74.90 20.92
CA GLY A 302 42.52 -75.00 22.06
C GLY A 302 41.84 -74.62 23.39
N PRO A 303 41.92 -75.43 24.46
CA PRO A 303 41.42 -75.06 25.78
C PRO A 303 42.33 -73.96 26.37
N GLY A 304 42.02 -72.69 26.05
CA GLY A 304 42.79 -71.54 26.54
C GLY A 304 42.43 -70.18 25.93
N PHE A 305 41.57 -70.10 24.90
CA PHE A 305 41.27 -68.85 24.21
C PHE A 305 39.82 -68.39 24.42
N ASN A 306 39.65 -67.14 24.87
CA ASN A 306 38.36 -66.48 25.05
C ASN A 306 38.48 -65.06 24.47
N VAL A 307 37.75 -64.74 23.38
CA VAL A 307 37.87 -63.45 22.68
C VAL A 307 36.74 -62.52 23.15
N ASN A 308 37.10 -61.43 23.81
CA ASN A 308 36.17 -60.41 24.29
C ASN A 308 36.32 -59.14 23.43
N VAL A 309 35.29 -58.78 22.65
CA VAL A 309 35.37 -57.68 21.68
C VAL A 309 34.95 -56.36 22.34
N PHE A 310 35.94 -55.62 22.81
CA PHE A 310 35.75 -54.41 23.62
C PHE A 310 35.41 -53.19 22.74
N SER A 311 34.21 -53.12 22.15
CA SER A 311 33.68 -51.90 21.47
C SER A 311 32.22 -52.01 21.00
N VAL A 312 31.55 -53.16 21.14
CA VAL A 312 30.12 -53.26 20.79
C VAL A 312 29.29 -52.84 22.00
N LEU A 313 28.50 -51.78 21.88
CA LEU A 313 27.62 -51.31 22.96
C LEU A 313 26.60 -52.40 23.34
N PRO A 314 26.36 -52.65 24.64
CA PRO A 314 25.38 -53.65 25.06
C PRO A 314 23.98 -53.32 24.52
N ALA A 315 23.26 -54.33 24.05
CA ALA A 315 21.90 -54.19 23.51
C ALA A 315 20.91 -53.39 24.38
N PRO A 316 20.91 -53.48 25.73
CA PRO A 316 20.00 -52.67 26.56
C PRO A 316 20.26 -51.16 26.47
N MET A 317 21.52 -50.76 26.28
CA MET A 317 21.88 -49.35 26.11
C MET A 317 21.35 -48.79 24.79
N ILE A 318 21.34 -49.62 23.74
CA ILE A 318 20.77 -49.24 22.45
C ILE A 318 19.24 -49.05 22.58
N ALA A 319 18.55 -49.98 23.25
CA ALA A 319 17.10 -49.89 23.46
C ALA A 319 16.67 -48.63 24.23
N MET A 320 17.44 -48.24 25.25
CA MET A 320 17.17 -47.04 26.06
C MET A 320 17.22 -45.75 25.23
N VAL A 321 18.20 -45.62 24.34
CA VAL A 321 18.34 -44.45 23.46
C VAL A 321 17.13 -44.35 22.51
N PHE A 322 16.65 -45.48 22.01
CA PHE A 322 15.46 -45.53 21.15
C PHE A 322 14.19 -45.06 21.89
N ASP A 323 13.90 -45.57 23.09
CA ASP A 323 12.69 -45.18 23.84
C ASP A 323 12.66 -43.68 24.17
N PHE A 324 13.81 -43.12 24.56
CA PHE A 324 13.91 -41.71 24.92
C PHE A 324 13.58 -40.78 23.74
N PHE A 325 13.90 -41.21 22.53
CA PHE A 325 13.65 -40.45 21.32
C PHE A 325 12.18 -40.46 20.90
N TYR A 326 11.48 -41.59 21.09
CA TYR A 326 10.12 -41.78 20.60
C TYR A 326 9.02 -41.52 21.64
N GLN A 327 9.32 -41.47 22.94
CA GLN A 327 8.35 -41.17 24.00
C GLN A 327 8.83 -40.04 24.95
N PRO A 328 8.95 -38.80 24.46
CA PRO A 328 9.48 -37.70 25.27
C PRO A 328 8.49 -37.31 26.39
N GLY A 329 9.01 -37.19 27.62
CA GLY A 329 8.25 -36.73 28.80
C GLY A 329 7.78 -37.82 29.76
N LYS A 330 8.05 -39.11 29.49
CA LYS A 330 7.91 -40.21 30.45
C LYS A 330 9.28 -40.86 30.69
N LEU A 331 9.52 -41.36 31.89
CA LEU A 331 10.72 -42.18 32.15
C LEU A 331 10.67 -43.44 31.26
N PRO A 332 11.73 -43.75 30.48
CA PRO A 332 11.75 -44.91 29.59
C PRO A 332 11.50 -46.21 30.36
N ALA A 333 10.60 -47.06 29.88
CA ALA A 333 10.36 -48.36 30.51
C ALA A 333 11.62 -49.24 30.49
N SER A 334 12.39 -49.17 29.41
CA SER A 334 13.70 -49.82 29.25
C SER A 334 14.76 -49.34 30.25
N LEU A 335 14.71 -48.09 30.72
CA LEU A 335 15.57 -47.58 31.79
C LEU A 335 15.18 -48.19 33.14
N ALA A 336 13.88 -48.30 33.43
CA ALA A 336 13.41 -48.93 34.66
C ALA A 336 13.77 -50.42 34.70
N ASP A 337 13.67 -51.14 33.58
CA ASP A 337 14.08 -52.55 33.48
C ASP A 337 15.59 -52.74 33.55
N TYR A 338 16.38 -51.87 32.91
CA TYR A 338 17.84 -51.88 33.04
C TYR A 338 18.28 -51.67 34.51
N LEU A 339 17.65 -50.72 35.21
CA LEU A 339 17.92 -50.47 36.62
C LEU A 339 17.44 -51.61 37.52
N ARG A 340 16.29 -52.24 37.23
CA ARG A 340 15.85 -53.45 37.95
C ARG A 340 16.81 -54.61 37.77
N GLY A 341 17.32 -54.84 36.56
CA GLY A 341 18.33 -55.85 36.27
C GLY A 341 19.61 -55.63 37.07
N LEU A 342 20.12 -54.38 37.07
CA LEU A 342 21.30 -54.00 37.86
C LEU A 342 21.10 -54.16 39.38
N ILE A 343 19.89 -53.88 39.89
CA ILE A 343 19.58 -54.05 41.31
C ILE A 343 19.47 -55.54 41.66
N GLN A 344 18.84 -56.37 40.82
CA GLN A 344 18.75 -57.81 41.06
C GLN A 344 20.12 -58.49 41.02
N GLU A 345 21.02 -58.08 40.12
CA GLU A 345 22.39 -58.63 40.08
C GLU A 345 23.23 -58.25 41.29
N ARG A 346 23.01 -57.07 41.89
CA ARG A 346 23.77 -56.62 43.08
C ARG A 346 23.38 -57.30 44.39
N TRP A 347 22.20 -57.93 44.49
CA TRP A 347 21.72 -58.58 45.71
C TRP A 347 21.93 -60.10 45.76
N ILE A 348 22.53 -60.70 44.72
CA ILE A 348 23.00 -62.08 44.78
C ILE A 348 24.36 -62.10 45.51
N ILE A 349 24.33 -62.00 46.84
CA ILE A 349 25.48 -62.36 47.68
C ILE A 349 25.65 -63.88 47.53
N ARG A 350 26.59 -64.30 46.68
CA ARG A 350 27.05 -65.69 46.67
C ARG A 350 27.78 -65.96 48.00
N PRO A 351 27.44 -67.01 48.77
CA PRO A 351 28.23 -67.35 49.94
C PRO A 351 29.66 -67.72 49.49
N LYS A 352 30.67 -67.13 50.14
CA LYS A 352 32.04 -67.63 50.05
C LYS A 352 32.10 -68.95 50.84
N SER A 353 32.16 -70.08 50.14
CA SER A 353 32.70 -71.32 50.70
C SER A 353 34.23 -71.25 50.75
N PRO A 354 34.83 -71.83 51.78
CA PRO A 354 35.58 -73.07 51.58
C PRO A 354 34.75 -74.32 51.92
#